data_AF-A0A6J5XCV8-F1
#
_entry.id   AF-A0A6J5XCV8-F1
#
_cell.length_a   1.000
_cell.length_b   1.000
_cell.length_c   1.000
_cell.angle_alpha   90.00
_cell.angle_beta   90.00
_cell.angle_gamma   90.00
#
_symmetry.space_group_name_H-M   'P 1'
#
loop_
_entity.id
_entity.type
_entity.pdbx_description
1 polymer ?
#
loop_
_entity_poly.entity_id
_entity_poly.type
_entity_poly.pdbx_seq_one_letter_code
_entity_poly.pdbx_strand_id
1 'polypeptide(L)'
;MDVDTPNKKQRMLSRSRSRSRSRPPTEVVPGEGFKDSAQKAKALQKANKSNKMRNKNARRGEADRVIPTLKPKHLFSGKRSIGKKLKGVKIFEGVRL
;
A
#
# COMPACT_ATOMS: atom_id res chain seq x y z
N MET A 1 -29.57 -31.30 18.09
CA MET A 1 -28.68 -30.64 17.12
C MET A 1 -27.45 -30.21 17.87
N ASP A 2 -26.48 -31.11 18.04
CA ASP A 2 -25.25 -30.86 18.78
C ASP A 2 -24.32 -29.99 17.95
N VAL A 3 -23.95 -28.83 18.48
CA VAL A 3 -23.09 -27.85 17.82
C VAL A 3 -21.64 -28.23 18.13
N ASP A 4 -20.98 -28.86 17.16
CA ASP A 4 -19.54 -29.15 17.20
C ASP A 4 -18.74 -27.84 17.22
N THR A 5 -18.49 -27.31 18.42
CA THR A 5 -17.57 -26.17 18.58
C THR A 5 -16.14 -26.63 18.31
N PRO A 6 -15.42 -26.06 17.34
CA PRO A 6 -14.07 -26.50 17.03
C PRO A 6 -13.13 -26.20 18.20
N ASN A 7 -12.54 -27.26 18.76
CA ASN A 7 -11.63 -27.21 19.90
C ASN A 7 -10.45 -26.26 19.60
N LYS A 8 -10.16 -25.32 20.52
CA LYS A 8 -9.06 -24.32 20.40
C LYS A 8 -7.73 -24.93 19.96
N LYS A 9 -7.47 -26.20 20.32
CA LYS A 9 -6.25 -26.94 19.92
C LYS A 9 -6.20 -27.23 18.41
N GLN A 10 -7.32 -27.56 17.76
CA GLN A 10 -7.39 -27.79 16.31
C GLN A 10 -7.18 -26.49 15.52
N ARG A 11 -7.62 -25.34 16.06
CA ARG A 11 -7.45 -24.02 15.42
C ARG A 11 -6.00 -23.52 15.40
N MET A 12 -5.18 -23.96 16.34
CA MET A 12 -3.75 -23.62 16.40
C MET A 12 -2.90 -24.47 15.45
N LEU A 13 -3.33 -25.69 15.14
CA LEU A 13 -2.61 -26.61 14.24
C LEU A 13 -2.71 -26.21 12.76
N SER A 14 -3.79 -25.52 12.36
CA SER A 14 -4.03 -25.09 10.98
C SER A 14 -3.33 -23.78 10.57
N ARG A 15 -2.85 -22.97 11.53
CA ARG A 15 -2.25 -21.64 11.26
C ARG A 15 -0.71 -21.61 11.20
N SER A 16 -0.02 -22.72 11.51
CA SER A 16 1.43 -22.68 11.80
C SER A 16 2.33 -23.41 10.80
N ARG A 17 1.78 -24.01 9.73
CA ARG A 17 2.53 -24.94 8.85
C ARG A 17 3.27 -24.30 7.66
N SER A 18 3.22 -22.99 7.46
CA SER A 18 3.76 -22.39 6.22
C SER A 18 5.23 -21.94 6.27
N ARG A 19 5.85 -21.81 7.46
CA ARG A 19 7.25 -21.33 7.57
C ARG A 19 8.30 -22.44 7.54
N SER A 20 7.91 -23.70 7.70
CA SER A 20 8.86 -24.81 7.80
C SER A 20 9.41 -25.32 6.47
N ARG A 21 8.94 -24.79 5.32
CA ARG A 21 9.40 -25.19 3.98
C ARG A 21 10.12 -24.09 3.20
N SER A 22 10.32 -22.91 3.79
CA SER A 22 11.01 -21.79 3.11
C SER A 22 12.52 -21.85 3.37
N ARG A 23 13.33 -21.79 2.31
CA ARG A 23 14.78 -21.55 2.43
C ARG A 23 15.03 -20.18 3.06
N PRO A 24 16.03 -20.04 3.95
CA PRO A 24 16.36 -18.74 4.52
C PRO A 24 16.83 -17.78 3.42
N PRO A 25 16.47 -16.49 3.48
CA PRO A 25 16.72 -15.51 2.41
C PRO A 25 18.20 -15.29 2.07
N THR A 26 19.12 -15.72 2.94
CA THR A 26 20.56 -15.51 2.85
C THR A 26 21.33 -16.66 2.22
N GLU A 27 20.72 -17.82 2.01
CA GLU A 27 21.36 -18.94 1.30
C GLU A 27 21.58 -18.58 -0.16
N VAL A 28 22.81 -18.75 -0.66
CA VAL A 28 23.14 -18.53 -2.07
C VAL A 28 22.79 -19.79 -2.84
N VAL A 29 21.95 -19.65 -3.86
CA VAL A 29 21.62 -20.74 -4.77
C VAL A 29 22.55 -20.69 -5.99
N PRO A 30 23.03 -21.83 -6.51
CA PRO A 30 23.74 -21.85 -7.78
C PRO A 30 22.90 -21.22 -8.89
N GLY A 31 23.46 -20.24 -9.62
CA GLY A 31 22.76 -19.50 -10.69
C GLY A 31 22.16 -18.15 -10.28
N GLU A 32 22.19 -17.78 -9.00
CA GLU A 32 21.65 -16.51 -8.49
C GLU A 32 22.58 -15.30 -8.72
N GLY A 33 23.81 -15.53 -9.21
CA GLY A 33 24.77 -14.49 -9.55
C GLY A 33 25.52 -13.87 -8.36
N PHE A 34 25.33 -14.38 -7.14
CA PHE A 34 26.10 -13.98 -5.95
C PHE A 34 27.26 -14.93 -5.70
N LYS A 35 28.42 -14.40 -5.31
CA LYS A 35 29.58 -15.22 -4.93
C LYS A 35 29.37 -15.85 -3.56
N ASP A 36 28.99 -15.03 -2.58
CA ASP A 36 28.88 -15.43 -1.17
C ASP A 36 27.56 -14.98 -0.52
N SER A 37 27.18 -15.64 0.58
CA SER A 37 25.99 -15.32 1.38
C SER A 37 26.06 -13.90 1.97
N ALA A 38 27.26 -13.43 2.32
CA ALA A 38 27.49 -12.07 2.78
C ALA A 38 27.18 -11.02 1.69
N GLN A 39 27.48 -11.33 0.42
CA GLN A 39 27.17 -10.45 -0.71
C GLN A 39 25.65 -10.36 -0.91
N LYS A 40 24.95 -11.49 -0.83
CA LYS A 40 23.48 -11.55 -0.92
C LYS A 40 22.82 -10.77 0.22
N ALA A 41 23.31 -10.92 1.46
CA ALA A 41 22.83 -10.15 2.61
C ALA A 41 22.98 -8.63 2.40
N LYS A 42 24.16 -8.19 1.92
CA LYS A 42 24.41 -6.77 1.61
C LYS A 42 23.49 -6.27 0.47
N ALA A 43 23.23 -7.09 -0.54
CA ALA A 43 22.32 -6.75 -1.63
C ALA A 43 20.87 -6.55 -1.12
N LEU A 44 20.38 -7.45 -0.26
CA LEU A 44 19.07 -7.32 0.37
C LEU A 44 18.96 -6.06 1.23
N GLN A 45 20.00 -5.72 2.00
CA GLN A 45 20.05 -4.48 2.76
C GLN A 45 19.97 -3.24 1.86
N LYS A 46 20.73 -3.23 0.76
CA LYS A 46 20.70 -2.13 -0.23
C LYS A 46 19.31 -1.98 -0.87
N ALA A 47 18.67 -3.09 -1.24
CA ALA A 47 17.31 -3.09 -1.80
C ALA A 47 16.26 -2.55 -0.81
N ASN A 48 16.34 -2.94 0.46
CA ASN A 48 15.44 -2.41 1.49
C ASN A 48 15.69 -0.92 1.73
N LYS A 49 16.96 -0.49 1.71
CA LYS A 49 17.33 0.92 1.88
C LYS A 49 16.83 1.80 0.72
N SER A 50 16.89 1.33 -0.53
CA SER A 50 16.37 2.08 -1.67
C SER A 50 14.84 2.25 -1.62
N ASN A 51 14.12 1.23 -1.14
CA ASN A 51 12.66 1.29 -0.98
C ASN A 51 12.19 2.23 0.14
N LYS A 52 13.05 2.58 1.10
CA LYS A 52 12.68 3.41 2.26
C LYS A 52 12.09 4.77 1.87
N MET A 53 12.67 5.45 0.88
CA MET A 53 12.20 6.78 0.44
C MET A 53 10.81 6.71 -0.20
N ARG A 54 10.55 5.65 -0.97
CA ARG A 54 9.26 5.41 -1.62
C ARG A 54 8.17 5.10 -0.59
N ASN A 55 8.49 4.24 0.38
CA ASN A 55 7.56 3.88 1.46
C ASN A 55 7.27 5.08 2.37
N LYS A 56 8.25 5.95 2.61
CA LYS A 56 8.03 7.22 3.33
C LYS A 56 6.99 8.11 2.64
N ASN A 57 6.98 8.10 1.31
CA ASN A 57 5.99 8.84 0.50
C ASN A 57 4.68 8.06 0.31
N ALA A 58 4.46 6.97 1.07
CA ALA A 58 3.25 6.12 1.02
C ALA A 58 2.87 5.63 -0.39
N ARG A 59 3.86 5.45 -1.28
CA ARG A 59 3.60 4.94 -2.63
C ARG A 59 3.28 3.46 -2.60
N ARG A 60 2.40 3.02 -3.50
CA ARG A 60 1.95 1.61 -3.55
C ARG A 60 3.06 0.65 -3.98
N GLY A 61 3.99 1.11 -4.82
CA GLY A 61 5.08 0.29 -5.36
C GLY A 61 5.94 1.07 -6.34
N GLU A 62 6.87 0.39 -7.01
CA GLU A 62 7.83 1.04 -7.92
C GLU A 62 7.19 1.63 -9.18
N ALA A 63 6.09 1.03 -9.62
CA ALA A 63 5.28 1.50 -10.75
C ALA A 63 4.46 2.75 -10.42
N ASP A 64 4.27 3.08 -9.14
CA ASP A 64 3.50 4.24 -8.72
C ASP A 64 4.33 5.52 -8.88
N ARG A 65 4.21 6.09 -10.08
CA ARG A 65 4.91 7.32 -10.51
C ARG A 65 3.94 8.46 -10.83
N VAL A 66 2.72 8.39 -10.31
CA VAL A 66 1.69 9.42 -10.55
C VAL A 66 2.14 10.76 -9.97
N ILE A 67 2.00 11.83 -10.75
CA ILE A 67 2.29 13.20 -10.32
C ILE A 67 0.95 13.91 -10.09
N PRO A 68 0.53 14.12 -8.82
CA PRO A 68 -0.72 14.81 -8.55
C PRO A 68 -0.60 16.30 -8.90
N THR A 69 -1.65 16.85 -9.51
CA THR A 69 -1.74 18.29 -9.76
C THR A 69 -2.08 19.02 -8.45
N LEU A 70 -1.07 19.56 -7.78
CA LEU A 70 -1.24 20.23 -6.48
C LEU A 70 -2.06 21.53 -6.58
N LYS A 71 -1.92 22.25 -7.70
CA LYS A 71 -2.60 23.53 -7.94
C LYS A 71 -3.46 23.48 -9.22
N PRO A 72 -4.64 22.84 -9.18
CA PRO A 72 -5.49 22.76 -10.36
C PRO A 72 -6.07 24.13 -10.73
N LYS A 73 -5.97 24.49 -12.02
CA LYS A 73 -6.36 25.79 -12.57
C LYS A 73 -7.79 26.21 -12.20
N HIS A 74 -8.75 25.29 -12.28
CA HIS A 74 -10.16 25.59 -12.02
C HIS A 74 -10.49 25.93 -10.55
N LEU A 75 -9.56 25.70 -9.62
CA LEU A 75 -9.70 26.16 -8.22
C LEU A 75 -9.09 27.55 -8.01
N PHE A 76 -8.01 27.88 -8.73
CA PHE A 76 -7.16 29.04 -8.47
C PHE A 76 -7.18 30.11 -9.58
N SER A 77 -7.96 29.90 -10.64
CA SER A 77 -8.09 30.86 -11.73
C SER A 77 -9.53 31.36 -11.85
N GLY A 78 -9.67 32.61 -12.27
CA GLY A 78 -10.95 33.30 -12.42
C GLY A 78 -11.42 34.00 -11.13
N LYS A 79 -12.30 34.99 -11.30
CA LYS A 79 -13.05 35.62 -10.20
C LYS A 79 -14.50 35.14 -10.28
N ARG A 80 -15.15 34.96 -9.13
CA ARG A 80 -16.56 34.53 -9.09
C ARG A 80 -17.46 35.68 -9.55
N SER A 81 -18.36 35.42 -10.49
CA SER A 81 -19.50 36.30 -10.77
C SER A 81 -20.63 36.06 -9.76
N ILE A 82 -21.47 37.07 -9.52
CA ILE A 82 -22.68 36.93 -8.71
C ILE A 82 -23.67 36.06 -9.51
N GLY A 83 -24.07 34.91 -8.96
CA GLY A 83 -25.17 34.08 -9.50
C GLY A 83 -24.81 32.62 -9.81
N LYS A 84 -23.70 32.32 -10.50
CA LYS A 84 -23.38 30.94 -10.94
C LYS A 84 -22.31 30.29 -10.06
N LYS A 85 -22.66 29.22 -9.34
CA LYS A 85 -21.71 28.46 -8.52
C LYS A 85 -20.88 27.49 -9.38
N LEU A 86 -19.56 27.50 -9.20
CA LEU A 86 -18.64 26.71 -10.01
C LEU A 86 -18.53 25.23 -9.61
N LYS A 87 -19.11 24.81 -8.48
CA LYS A 87 -19.33 23.39 -8.12
C LYS A 87 -20.63 23.27 -7.31
N GLY A 88 -21.44 22.24 -7.61
CA GLY A 88 -22.83 22.07 -7.17
C GLY A 88 -23.07 22.12 -5.65
N VAL A 89 -23.40 23.31 -5.14
CA VAL A 89 -24.11 23.48 -3.86
C VAL A 89 -25.57 23.78 -4.20
N LYS A 90 -26.40 22.73 -4.30
CA LYS A 90 -27.86 22.85 -4.24
C LYS A 90 -28.19 23.42 -2.86
N ILE A 91 -28.53 24.70 -2.80
CA ILE A 91 -29.26 25.23 -1.65
C ILE A 91 -30.65 24.64 -1.81
N PHE A 92 -31.05 23.77 -0.88
CA PHE A 92 -32.44 23.37 -0.74
C PHE A 92 -33.19 24.63 -0.28
N GLU A 93 -33.87 25.32 -1.19
CA GLU A 93 -34.93 26.25 -0.79
C GLU A 93 -36.11 25.42 -0.33
N GLY A 94 -36.24 25.27 0.98
CA GLY A 94 -37.43 24.82 1.64
C GLY A 94 -37.84 25.88 2.65
N VAL A 95 -38.88 26.65 2.32
CA VAL A 95 -40.10 26.87 3.09
C VAL A 95 -40.80 28.07 2.45
N ARG A 96 -41.85 27.73 1.69
CA ARG A 96 -42.94 28.65 1.34
C ARG A 96 -43.92 28.61 2.51
N LEU A 97 -44.02 29.72 3.23
CA LEU A 97 -45.21 30.13 3.97
C LEU A 97 -45.62 31.49 3.41
#